data_AF-A0A8H3A324-F1
#
_entry.id   AF-A0A8H3A324-F1
#
_cell.length_a   1.000
_cell.length_b   1.000
_cell.length_c   1.000
_cell.angle_alpha   90.00
_cell.angle_beta   90.00
_cell.angle_gamma   90.00
#
_symmetry.space_group_name_H-M   'P 1'
#
loop_
_entity.id
_entity.type
_entity.pdbx_description
1 polymer ?
#
loop_
_entity_poly.entity_id
_entity_poly.type
_entity_poly.pdbx_seq_one_letter_code
_entity_poly.pdbx_strand_id
1 'polypeptide(L)'
;MAPKEYLVRLQHGITGGFAPPTPNAIHQLTRSNDNPDSLLIQSMVRPGGTPSLQPHPPKELTQLDDPGHASNSLVDELHTILKEIPTEQPPGSEDIYGMDTSIMWASEDLEWMNGGPSGCGRGTSVVQPTDEQKAKFKRAVEIITQLTQLES
;
A
#
# COMPACT_ATOMS: atom_id res chain seq x y z
N MET A 1 -13.10 10.24 -7.96
CA MET A 1 -13.46 9.69 -6.64
C MET A 1 -13.16 8.22 -6.65
N ALA A 2 -12.52 7.75 -5.59
CA ALA A 2 -12.28 6.35 -5.33
C ALA A 2 -13.61 5.62 -5.09
N PRO A 3 -13.66 4.31 -5.36
CA PRO A 3 -14.82 3.48 -5.03
C PRO A 3 -15.12 3.47 -3.54
N LYS A 4 -16.36 3.12 -3.20
CA LYS A 4 -16.79 2.94 -1.80
C LYS A 4 -16.40 1.58 -1.20
N GLU A 5 -15.88 0.67 -2.01
CA GLU A 5 -15.36 -0.63 -1.60
C GLU A 5 -13.95 -0.80 -2.14
N TYR A 6 -13.00 -1.03 -1.24
CA TYR A 6 -11.60 -1.25 -1.61
C TYR A 6 -10.81 -1.94 -0.51
N LEU A 7 -9.73 -2.59 -0.93
CA LEU A 7 -8.68 -3.13 -0.10
C LEU A 7 -7.35 -2.47 -0.49
N VAL A 8 -6.66 -1.89 0.49
CA VAL A 8 -5.29 -1.40 0.32
C VAL A 8 -4.37 -2.13 1.27
N ARG A 9 -3.21 -2.55 0.77
CA ARG A 9 -2.13 -3.07 1.61
C ARG A 9 -0.83 -2.36 1.29
N LEU A 10 -0.21 -1.78 2.31
CA LEU A 10 1.15 -1.26 2.27
C LEU A 10 2.07 -2.23 3.02
N GLN A 11 3.17 -2.64 2.40
CA GLN A 11 4.20 -3.45 3.03
C GLN A 11 5.58 -2.83 2.85
N HIS A 12 6.30 -2.62 3.95
CA HIS A 12 7.71 -2.26 3.96
C HIS A 12 8.58 -3.51 4.18
N GLY A 13 9.72 -3.61 3.51
CA GLY A 13 10.58 -4.80 3.57
C GLY A 13 10.13 -5.86 2.58
N ILE A 14 10.20 -5.56 1.27
CA ILE A 14 9.86 -6.47 0.17
C ILE A 14 11.09 -6.97 -0.58
N THR A 15 12.23 -6.32 -0.38
CA THR A 15 13.51 -6.73 -0.93
C THR A 15 14.17 -7.73 0.00
N GLY A 16 14.72 -8.79 -0.58
CA GLY A 16 15.40 -9.87 0.11
C GLY A 16 16.69 -10.25 -0.60
N GLY A 17 17.63 -10.79 0.17
CA GLY A 17 18.86 -11.39 -0.35
C GLY A 17 18.59 -12.77 -0.93
N PHE A 18 19.29 -13.76 -0.39
CA PHE A 18 19.00 -15.19 -0.60
C PHE A 18 17.80 -15.67 0.23
N ALA A 19 17.58 -15.05 1.39
CA ALA A 19 16.41 -15.30 2.23
C ALA A 19 15.19 -14.54 1.71
N PRO A 20 13.96 -15.06 1.92
CA PRO A 20 12.74 -14.32 1.65
C PRO A 20 12.76 -12.94 2.33
N PRO A 21 12.07 -11.94 1.75
CA PRO A 21 11.96 -10.63 2.38
C PRO A 21 11.39 -10.74 3.79
N THR A 22 11.94 -9.96 4.71
CA THR A 22 11.50 -9.86 6.09
C THR A 22 10.79 -8.54 6.30
N PRO A 23 9.45 -8.50 6.29
CA PRO A 23 8.74 -7.23 6.35
C PRO A 23 8.99 -6.51 7.67
N ASN A 24 9.10 -5.18 7.58
CA ASN A 24 9.23 -4.28 8.72
C ASN A 24 7.86 -3.81 9.21
N ALA A 25 6.92 -3.62 8.29
CA ALA A 25 5.56 -3.23 8.58
C ALA A 25 4.59 -3.71 7.49
N ILE A 26 3.36 -4.02 7.90
CA ILE A 26 2.22 -4.29 7.02
C ILE A 26 1.05 -3.46 7.55
N HIS A 27 0.45 -2.65 6.68
CA HIS A 27 -0.77 -1.92 6.96
C HIS A 27 -1.83 -2.35 5.95
N GLN A 28 -3.00 -2.76 6.44
CA GLN A 28 -4.15 -3.12 5.63
C GLN A 28 -5.31 -2.19 5.96
N LEU A 29 -5.87 -1.58 4.93
CA LEU A 29 -7.01 -0.67 5.01
C LEU A 29 -8.15 -1.31 4.21
N THR A 30 -9.29 -1.55 4.85
CA THR A 30 -10.46 -2.22 4.25
C THR A 30 -11.70 -1.38 4.44
N ARG A 31 -12.32 -0.96 3.32
CA ARG A 31 -13.67 -0.39 3.29
C ARG A 31 -14.56 -1.41 2.59
N SER A 32 -15.54 -1.97 3.31
CA SER A 32 -16.43 -3.01 2.79
C SER A 32 -17.88 -2.51 2.69
N ASN A 33 -18.68 -3.16 1.86
CA ASN A 33 -20.12 -2.87 1.77
C ASN A 33 -20.90 -3.24 3.04
N ASP A 34 -20.35 -4.12 3.89
CA ASP A 34 -20.97 -4.50 5.16
C ASP A 34 -20.90 -3.35 6.19
N ASN A 35 -19.88 -2.48 6.11
CA ASN A 35 -19.73 -1.30 6.95
C ASN A 35 -19.21 -0.10 6.13
N PRO A 36 -20.04 0.47 5.25
CA PRO A 36 -19.60 1.40 4.20
C PRO A 36 -19.19 2.78 4.73
N ASP A 37 -19.58 3.13 5.95
CA ASP A 37 -19.20 4.37 6.63
C ASP A 37 -17.88 4.24 7.42
N SER A 38 -17.25 3.06 7.38
CA SER A 38 -16.04 2.77 8.13
C SER A 38 -14.86 2.36 7.25
N LEU A 39 -13.65 2.68 7.71
CA LEU A 39 -12.40 2.17 7.16
C LEU A 39 -11.68 1.45 8.29
N LEU A 40 -11.64 0.11 8.20
CA LEU A 40 -10.88 -0.70 9.12
C LEU A 40 -9.39 -0.65 8.75
N ILE A 41 -8.55 -0.30 9.70
CA ILE A 41 -7.11 -0.23 9.58
C ILE A 41 -6.48 -1.25 10.53
N GLN A 42 -5.79 -2.23 9.94
CA GLN A 42 -5.04 -3.25 10.67
C GLN A 42 -3.55 -3.04 10.38
N SER A 43 -2.74 -2.96 11.43
CA SER A 43 -1.31 -2.75 11.29
C SER A 43 -0.53 -3.83 12.02
N MET A 44 0.57 -4.26 11.42
CA MET A 44 1.58 -5.09 12.07
C MET A 44 2.95 -4.46 11.84
N VAL A 45 3.73 -4.27 12.89
CA VAL A 45 5.07 -3.66 12.81
C VAL A 45 6.04 -4.55 13.54
N ARG A 46 7.28 -4.65 13.04
CA ARG A 46 8.38 -5.37 13.68
C ARG A 46 9.11 -4.43 14.63
N PRO A 47 9.04 -4.61 15.95
CA PRO A 47 9.87 -3.87 16.87
C PRO A 47 11.36 -4.13 16.62
N GLY A 48 12.19 -3.10 16.80
CA GLY A 48 13.64 -3.21 16.67
C GLY A 48 14.19 -4.33 17.56
N GLY A 49 15.08 -5.16 17.00
CA GLY A 49 15.68 -6.29 17.72
C GLY A 49 14.81 -7.56 17.79
N THR A 50 13.65 -7.61 17.13
CA THR A 50 12.77 -8.79 17.12
C THR A 50 12.65 -9.45 15.73
N PRO A 51 12.47 -10.78 15.66
CA PRO A 51 12.38 -11.52 14.40
C PRO A 51 10.97 -11.55 13.81
N SER A 52 9.96 -10.93 14.45
CA SER A 52 8.56 -11.11 14.07
C SER A 52 7.79 -9.80 14.08
N LEU A 53 6.88 -9.66 13.11
CA LEU A 53 5.84 -8.64 13.12
C LEU A 53 4.95 -8.84 14.35
N GLN A 54 4.59 -7.73 15.00
CA GLN A 54 3.64 -7.70 16.11
C GLN A 54 2.40 -6.93 15.67
N PRO A 55 1.18 -7.42 15.99
CA PRO A 55 -0.04 -6.68 15.69
C PRO A 55 -0.13 -5.42 16.54
N HIS A 56 -0.58 -4.34 15.91
CA HIS A 56 -1.07 -3.15 16.61
C HIS A 56 -2.58 -3.26 16.82
N PRO A 57 -3.14 -2.57 17.83
CA PRO A 57 -4.59 -2.47 17.98
C PRO A 57 -5.23 -2.00 16.67
N PRO A 58 -6.29 -2.66 16.20
CA PRO A 58 -7.00 -2.21 15.01
C PRO A 58 -7.61 -0.83 15.26
N LYS A 59 -7.68 -0.04 14.21
CA LYS A 59 -8.27 1.29 14.21
C LYS A 59 -9.39 1.33 13.20
N GLU A 60 -10.44 2.07 13.49
CA GLU A 60 -11.56 2.29 12.57
C GLU A 60 -11.75 3.78 12.39
N LEU A 61 -11.67 4.27 11.15
CA LEU A 61 -12.12 5.62 10.81
C LEU A 61 -13.60 5.54 10.51
N THR A 62 -14.42 6.43 11.06
CA THR A 62 -15.87 6.46 10.84
C THR A 62 -16.27 7.73 10.08
N GLN A 63 -17.54 7.89 9.74
CA GLN A 63 -18.07 9.10 9.07
C GLN A 63 -17.45 9.32 7.68
N LEU A 64 -17.09 8.25 6.99
CA LEU A 64 -16.48 8.34 5.65
C LEU A 64 -17.44 8.81 4.57
N ASP A 65 -18.74 8.74 4.79
CA ASP A 65 -19.71 9.33 3.88
C ASP A 65 -19.80 10.87 4.00
N ASP A 66 -19.17 11.49 5.01
CA ASP A 66 -18.99 12.94 5.07
C ASP A 66 -17.95 13.40 4.02
N PRO A 67 -18.35 14.18 2.98
CA PRO A 67 -17.41 14.66 1.97
C PRO A 67 -16.24 15.49 2.53
N GLY A 68 -16.41 16.08 3.72
CA GLY A 68 -15.37 16.86 4.40
C GLY A 68 -14.36 16.02 5.19
N HIS A 69 -14.57 14.70 5.32
CA HIS A 69 -13.67 13.84 6.08
C HIS A 69 -12.29 13.77 5.43
N ALA A 70 -11.22 13.97 6.21
CA ALA A 70 -9.85 14.11 5.71
C ALA A 70 -9.35 12.88 4.93
N SER A 71 -9.88 11.69 5.23
CA SER A 71 -9.53 10.46 4.50
C SER A 71 -10.04 10.46 3.06
N ASN A 72 -11.14 11.15 2.75
CA ASN A 72 -11.76 11.06 1.43
C ASN A 72 -10.86 11.68 0.35
N SER A 73 -10.30 12.87 0.59
CA SER A 73 -9.34 13.48 -0.32
C SER A 73 -8.05 12.65 -0.45
N LEU A 74 -7.60 12.03 0.63
CA LEU A 74 -6.40 11.18 0.63
C LEU A 74 -6.61 9.91 -0.20
N VAL A 75 -7.73 9.20 -0.01
CA VAL A 75 -8.05 7.98 -0.74
C VAL A 75 -8.30 8.28 -2.23
N ASP A 76 -8.96 9.39 -2.54
CA ASP A 76 -9.14 9.85 -3.93
C ASP A 76 -7.80 10.16 -4.62
N GLU A 77 -6.89 10.84 -3.92
CA GLU A 77 -5.54 11.12 -4.41
C GLU A 77 -4.75 9.82 -4.65
N LEU A 78 -4.79 8.88 -3.68
CA LEU A 78 -4.14 7.58 -3.79
C LEU A 78 -4.64 6.80 -5.01
N HIS A 79 -5.96 6.66 -5.17
CA HIS A 79 -6.57 5.94 -6.29
C HIS A 79 -6.20 6.57 -7.64
N THR A 80 -6.17 7.90 -7.70
CA THR A 80 -5.74 8.64 -8.90
C THR A 80 -4.28 8.35 -9.23
N ILE A 81 -3.38 8.42 -8.23
CA ILE A 81 -1.96 8.12 -8.41
C ILE A 81 -1.76 6.71 -8.96
N LEU A 82 -2.41 5.70 -8.38
CA LEU A 82 -2.22 4.30 -8.76
C LEU A 82 -2.68 4.01 -10.20
N LYS A 83 -3.63 4.78 -10.74
CA LYS A 83 -4.03 4.68 -12.16
C LYS A 83 -2.99 5.24 -13.14
N GLU A 84 -2.07 6.10 -12.67
CA GLU A 84 -1.11 6.80 -13.52
C GLU A 84 0.29 6.19 -13.51
N ILE A 85 0.62 5.41 -12.49
CA ILE A 85 1.96 4.84 -12.31
C ILE A 85 1.97 3.36 -12.73
N PRO A 86 3.05 2.89 -13.38
CA PRO A 86 3.08 1.55 -13.95
C PRO A 86 3.42 0.50 -12.88
N THR A 87 3.22 -0.78 -13.20
CA THR A 87 3.73 -1.91 -12.40
C THR A 87 4.86 -2.60 -13.13
N GLU A 88 5.65 -3.39 -12.41
CA GLU A 88 6.75 -4.15 -12.99
C GLU A 88 6.23 -5.24 -13.94
N GLN A 89 6.90 -5.37 -15.09
CA GLN A 89 6.70 -6.44 -16.05
C GLN A 89 8.03 -7.19 -16.28
N PRO A 90 8.09 -8.52 -16.08
CA PRO A 90 7.07 -9.37 -15.44
C PRO A 90 6.76 -8.98 -13.99
N PRO A 91 5.56 -9.26 -13.47
CA PRO A 91 5.22 -9.03 -12.06
C PRO A 91 6.22 -9.68 -11.10
N GLY A 92 6.59 -8.98 -10.03
CA GLY A 92 7.56 -9.42 -9.03
C GLY A 92 9.01 -9.50 -9.51
N SER A 93 9.34 -9.00 -10.70
CA SER A 93 10.70 -9.11 -11.26
C SER A 93 11.71 -8.16 -10.60
N GLU A 94 11.29 -6.95 -10.27
CA GLU A 94 12.16 -5.87 -9.79
C GLU A 94 11.35 -4.91 -8.90
N ASP A 95 11.96 -4.37 -7.85
CA ASP A 95 11.43 -3.20 -7.14
C ASP A 95 11.73 -1.96 -7.99
N ILE A 96 10.90 -1.72 -9.02
CA ILE A 96 11.10 -0.65 -10.00
C ILE A 96 11.05 0.76 -9.39
N TYR A 97 10.50 0.88 -8.18
CA TYR A 97 10.45 2.12 -7.42
C TYR A 97 11.64 2.30 -6.48
N GLY A 98 12.36 1.22 -6.16
CA GLY A 98 13.58 1.24 -5.35
C GLY A 98 13.36 1.69 -3.90
N MET A 99 12.15 1.48 -3.37
CA MET A 99 11.72 1.98 -2.07
C MET A 99 11.58 0.88 -1.01
N ASP A 100 11.91 -0.37 -1.34
CA ASP A 100 11.70 -1.52 -0.45
C ASP A 100 10.25 -1.57 0.09
N THR A 101 9.30 -1.19 -0.78
CA THR A 101 7.91 -1.01 -0.41
C THR A 101 6.97 -1.53 -1.52
N SER A 102 5.93 -2.27 -1.12
CA SER A 102 4.84 -2.73 -1.99
C SER A 102 3.53 -2.08 -1.57
N ILE A 103 2.76 -1.66 -2.57
CA ILE A 103 1.35 -1.33 -2.45
C ILE A 103 0.55 -2.36 -3.24
N MET A 104 -0.52 -2.86 -2.64
CA MET A 104 -1.62 -3.52 -3.34
C MET A 104 -2.88 -2.69 -3.15
N TRP A 105 -3.62 -2.52 -4.23
CA TRP A 105 -4.95 -1.94 -4.27
C TRP A 105 -5.87 -2.89 -5.04
N ALA A 106 -7.05 -3.16 -4.47
CA ALA A 106 -8.12 -3.87 -5.15
C ALA A 106 -9.45 -3.16 -4.90
N SER A 107 -10.14 -2.81 -5.98
CA SER A 107 -11.51 -2.31 -6.01
C SER A 107 -12.19 -2.79 -7.30
N GLU A 108 -13.49 -2.53 -7.45
CA GLU A 108 -14.24 -2.90 -8.67
C GLU A 108 -13.59 -2.37 -9.96
N ASP A 109 -12.96 -1.19 -9.91
CA ASP A 109 -12.45 -0.47 -11.08
C ASP A 109 -10.92 -0.50 -11.24
N LEU A 110 -10.19 -1.03 -10.26
CA LEU A 110 -8.73 -1.05 -10.26
C LEU A 110 -8.19 -2.23 -9.48
N GLU A 111 -7.38 -3.04 -10.14
CA GLU A 111 -6.44 -3.96 -9.50
C GLU A 111 -5.02 -3.46 -9.80
N TRP A 112 -4.30 -3.07 -8.77
CA TRP A 112 -2.94 -2.56 -8.90
C TRP A 112 -2.06 -3.16 -7.82
N MET A 113 -0.91 -3.70 -8.19
CA MET A 113 0.06 -4.21 -7.23
C MET A 113 1.46 -4.09 -7.79
N ASN A 114 2.38 -3.52 -7.01
CA ASN A 114 3.80 -3.64 -7.26
C ASN A 114 4.44 -4.61 -6.26
N GLY A 115 5.44 -5.33 -6.73
CA GLY A 115 6.23 -6.24 -5.92
C GLY A 115 7.72 -5.92 -5.98
N GLY A 116 8.49 -6.78 -5.32
CA GLY A 116 9.93 -6.82 -5.43
C GLY A 116 10.38 -8.27 -5.66
N PRO A 117 11.63 -8.48 -6.11
CA PRO A 117 12.14 -9.81 -6.38
C PRO A 117 12.12 -10.64 -5.09
N SER A 118 11.46 -11.80 -5.14
CA SER A 118 11.35 -12.74 -4.03
C SER A 118 11.97 -14.08 -4.40
N GLY A 119 12.77 -14.64 -3.50
CA GLY A 119 13.47 -15.92 -3.72
C GLY A 119 14.63 -15.82 -4.72
N CYS A 120 14.99 -16.94 -5.36
CA CYS A 120 16.08 -16.99 -6.34
C CYS A 120 15.73 -16.33 -7.69
N GLY A 121 14.47 -15.95 -7.90
CA GLY A 121 14.02 -15.25 -9.09
C GLY A 121 14.32 -13.76 -8.99
N ARG A 122 15.52 -13.36 -9.43
CA ARG A 122 15.85 -11.96 -9.68
C ARG A 122 15.71 -11.69 -11.17
N GLY A 123 14.91 -10.70 -11.53
CA GLY A 123 14.75 -10.24 -12.91
C GLY A 123 15.00 -8.74 -13.03
N THR A 124 14.91 -8.26 -14.25
CA THR A 124 14.82 -6.83 -14.53
C THR A 124 13.47 -6.59 -15.16
N SER A 125 12.80 -5.53 -14.76
CA SER A 125 11.57 -5.16 -15.41
C SER A 125 11.85 -4.47 -16.74
N VAL A 126 11.05 -4.81 -17.77
CA VAL A 126 11.04 -4.03 -19.02
C VAL A 126 10.38 -2.66 -18.84
N VAL A 127 9.71 -2.45 -17.71
CA VAL A 127 9.12 -1.17 -17.30
C VAL A 127 10.08 -0.49 -16.33
N GLN A 128 10.39 0.77 -16.60
CA GLN A 128 11.23 1.59 -15.73
C GLN A 128 10.50 2.93 -15.50
N PRO A 129 10.02 3.22 -14.28
CA PRO A 129 9.24 4.42 -14.02
C PRO A 129 10.14 5.66 -14.10
N THR A 130 9.56 6.76 -14.58
CA THR A 130 10.20 8.09 -14.56
C THR A 130 10.36 8.60 -13.14
N ASP A 131 11.20 9.62 -12.94
CA ASP A 131 11.35 10.26 -11.62
C ASP A 131 10.03 10.84 -11.10
N GLU A 132 9.18 11.35 -11.99
CA GLU A 132 7.83 11.81 -11.63
C GLU A 132 6.95 10.66 -11.12
N GLN A 133 6.98 9.51 -11.79
CA GLN A 133 6.22 8.33 -11.36
C GLN A 133 6.75 7.77 -10.03
N LYS A 134 8.07 7.81 -9.79
CA LYS A 134 8.66 7.47 -8.49
C LYS A 134 8.24 8.44 -7.38
N ALA A 135 8.17 9.73 -7.69
CA ALA A 135 7.66 10.73 -6.74
C ALA A 135 6.18 10.49 -6.41
N LYS A 136 5.35 10.14 -7.41
CA LYS A 136 3.95 9.74 -7.19
C LYS A 136 3.84 8.47 -6.34
N PHE A 137 4.65 7.46 -6.60
CA PHE A 137 4.67 6.26 -5.76
C PHE A 137 5.05 6.58 -4.30
N LYS A 138 6.07 7.43 -4.09
CA LYS A 138 6.43 7.92 -2.76
C LYS A 138 5.24 8.62 -2.09
N ARG A 139 4.53 9.48 -2.82
CA ARG A 139 3.32 10.14 -2.32
C ARG A 139 2.22 9.14 -1.95
N ALA A 140 2.01 8.09 -2.73
CA ALA A 140 1.06 7.02 -2.41
C ALA A 140 1.41 6.33 -1.08
N VAL A 141 2.69 6.02 -0.85
CA VAL A 141 3.17 5.46 0.44
C VAL A 141 2.90 6.42 1.61
N GLU A 142 3.20 7.72 1.41
CA GLU A 142 2.93 8.76 2.42
C GLU A 142 1.44 8.87 2.75
N ILE A 143 0.57 8.83 1.74
CA ILE A 143 -0.89 8.89 1.93
C ILE A 143 -1.37 7.72 2.78
N ILE A 144 -0.99 6.49 2.43
CA ILE A 144 -1.41 5.30 3.20
C ILE A 144 -0.91 5.41 4.64
N THR A 145 0.33 5.87 4.83
CA THR A 145 0.89 6.11 6.16
C THR A 145 0.10 7.16 6.94
N GLN A 146 -0.29 8.27 6.32
CA GLN A 146 -1.13 9.31 6.95
C GLN A 146 -2.49 8.75 7.38
N LEU A 147 -3.14 7.94 6.53
CA LEU A 147 -4.40 7.28 6.86
C LEU A 147 -4.27 6.41 8.12
N THR A 148 -3.15 5.71 8.32
CA THR A 148 -2.93 4.92 9.54
C THR A 148 -2.81 5.76 10.82
N GLN A 149 -2.44 7.04 10.70
CA GLN A 149 -2.17 7.93 11.84
C GLN A 149 -3.38 8.79 12.23
N LEU A 150 -4.43 8.80 11.42
CA LEU A 150 -5.42 9.86 11.34
C LEU A 150 -6.36 10.18 12.54
N GLU A 151 -6.16 9.79 13.80
CA GLU A 151 -7.26 9.74 14.82
C GLU A 151 -8.56 9.04 14.34
N SER A 152 -9.42 8.58 15.25
CA SER A 152 -10.62 7.80 14.94
C SER A 152 -11.86 8.43 15.53
#